data_AF-A0A6A6VAN1-F1
#
_entry.id   AF-A0A6A6VAN1-F1
#
_cell.length_a   1.000
_cell.length_b   1.000
_cell.length_c   1.000
_cell.angle_alpha   90.00
_cell.angle_beta   90.00
_cell.angle_gamma   90.00
#
_symmetry.space_group_name_H-M   'P 1'
#
loop_
_entity.id
_entity.type
_entity.pdbx_description
1 polymer ?
#
loop_
_entity_poly.entity_id
_entity_poly.type
_entity_poly.pdbx_seq_one_letter_code
_entity_poly.pdbx_strand_id
1 'polypeptide(L)'
;MKFLYLLPLLGVAVSATALAAADAVADPLTVQCVCPQVKCPGDDPVRLCKCLKSADERCKAKCPKTKLPIRTQCPPTVTPTLPPTTTKNPTTTKNRPEPTPTCVCEPVFCIQVFPQSCYCQNAALVKCYEECGGPKPTLAVCPPLETTTTLTSTRPPTPQPTNPICGGGRANNLQCPEGLTCIKDPRKPGCGPECDGLGICVKDKLCGGFAGFRCPSGQICVDDPRDDCDPKNGGADCGGLCIYPD
;
A
#
# COMPACT_ATOMS: atom_id res chain seq x y z
N MET A 1 -15.81 81.00 39.94
CA MET A 1 -15.28 80.49 41.22
C MET A 1 -15.38 78.97 41.20
N LYS A 2 -14.29 78.31 41.62
CA LYS A 2 -14.10 76.87 41.81
C LYS A 2 -15.12 76.30 42.82
N PHE A 3 -15.64 75.09 42.57
CA PHE A 3 -15.94 74.01 43.56
C PHE A 3 -16.61 72.86 42.77
N LEU A 4 -15.91 71.83 42.29
CA LEU A 4 -15.32 70.65 42.95
C LEU A 4 -16.30 69.78 43.75
N TYR A 5 -16.37 68.52 43.31
CA TYR A 5 -16.74 67.26 43.97
C TYR A 5 -18.22 66.94 44.27
N LEU A 6 -18.75 65.96 43.53
CA LEU A 6 -19.73 65.00 44.02
C LEU A 6 -19.44 63.62 43.43
N LEU A 7 -18.91 62.74 44.26
CA LEU A 7 -18.85 61.29 44.09
C LEU A 7 -19.67 60.71 45.25
N PRO A 8 -20.60 59.78 44.99
CA PRO A 8 -20.91 58.77 45.97
C PRO A 8 -20.55 57.38 45.43
N LEU A 9 -19.59 56.76 46.12
CA LEU A 9 -19.36 55.32 46.17
C LEU A 9 -20.55 54.64 46.87
N LEU A 10 -21.23 53.73 46.19
CA LEU A 10 -22.04 52.63 46.73
C LEU A 10 -22.41 51.77 45.51
N GLY A 11 -21.79 50.62 45.26
CA GLY A 11 -21.93 49.41 46.07
C GLY A 11 -22.71 48.39 45.23
N VAL A 12 -22.05 47.76 44.24
CA VAL A 12 -22.64 46.65 43.49
C VAL A 12 -22.19 45.34 44.13
N ALA A 13 -23.14 44.70 44.78
CA ALA A 13 -23.01 43.37 45.36
C ALA A 13 -22.65 42.34 44.27
N VAL A 14 -21.53 41.63 44.48
CA VAL A 14 -21.21 40.42 43.72
C VAL A 14 -22.08 39.30 44.28
N SER A 15 -23.21 39.03 43.62
CA SER A 15 -24.00 37.82 43.87
C SER A 15 -23.24 36.62 43.30
N ALA A 16 -22.56 35.88 44.19
CA ALA A 16 -22.03 34.56 43.91
C ALA A 16 -23.20 33.60 43.70
N THR A 17 -23.60 33.39 42.45
CA THR A 17 -24.42 32.25 42.08
C THR A 17 -23.51 31.05 41.94
N ALA A 18 -23.58 30.17 42.93
CA ALA A 18 -22.99 28.84 42.88
C ALA A 18 -23.65 28.09 41.71
N LEU A 19 -22.92 27.91 40.60
CA LEU A 19 -23.23 26.81 39.69
C LEU A 19 -22.82 25.53 40.40
N ALA A 20 -23.83 24.75 40.79
CA ALA A 20 -23.67 23.36 41.15
C ALA A 20 -22.98 22.64 39.97
N ALA A 21 -21.72 22.29 40.15
CA ALA A 21 -21.09 21.24 39.37
C ALA A 21 -21.85 19.95 39.70
N ALA A 22 -22.66 19.48 38.76
CA ALA A 22 -23.06 18.09 38.78
C ALA A 22 -21.79 17.28 38.53
N ASP A 23 -21.25 16.72 39.60
CA ASP A 23 -20.27 15.63 39.55
C ASP A 23 -20.90 14.44 38.83
N ALA A 24 -20.83 14.46 37.51
CA ALA A 24 -20.87 13.25 36.72
C ALA A 24 -19.53 12.55 36.95
N VAL A 25 -19.51 11.70 37.98
CA VAL A 25 -18.53 10.61 38.12
C VAL A 25 -18.60 9.76 36.85
N ALA A 26 -17.80 10.13 35.86
CA ALA A 26 -17.51 9.31 34.70
C ALA A 26 -16.66 8.13 35.21
N ASP A 27 -17.32 6.98 35.32
CA ASP A 27 -16.70 5.66 35.42
C ASP A 27 -15.58 5.53 34.35
N PRO A 28 -14.33 5.20 34.72
CA PRO A 28 -13.19 5.23 33.78
C PRO A 28 -13.17 4.05 32.78
N LEU A 29 -14.30 3.41 32.48
CA LEU A 29 -14.38 2.23 31.61
C LEU A 29 -15.25 2.36 30.35
N THR A 30 -15.79 3.54 30.02
CA THR A 30 -16.35 3.81 28.69
C THR A 30 -15.36 4.60 27.85
N VAL A 31 -14.25 3.97 27.48
CA VAL A 31 -13.58 4.33 26.22
C VAL A 31 -14.65 4.14 25.14
N GLN A 32 -15.19 5.23 24.62
CA GLN A 32 -16.02 5.19 23.42
C GLN A 32 -15.17 4.55 22.35
N CYS A 33 -15.47 3.30 22.06
CA CYS A 33 -14.69 2.50 21.16
C CYS A 33 -15.06 2.98 19.74
N VAL A 34 -14.29 3.94 19.24
CA VAL A 34 -14.55 4.60 17.95
C VAL A 34 -14.05 3.70 16.83
N CYS A 35 -14.98 3.23 16.00
CA CYS A 35 -14.62 2.45 14.82
C CYS A 35 -14.34 3.37 13.63
N PRO A 36 -13.20 3.18 12.94
CA PRO A 36 -12.86 4.01 11.80
C PRO A 36 -13.84 3.77 10.66
N GLN A 37 -14.31 4.86 10.05
CA GLN A 37 -15.15 4.80 8.85
C GLN A 37 -14.34 4.24 7.69
N VAL A 38 -14.87 3.23 7.01
CA VAL A 38 -14.25 2.67 5.81
C VAL A 38 -14.93 3.25 4.56
N LYS A 39 -14.12 3.67 3.58
CA LYS A 39 -14.65 4.05 2.27
C LYS A 39 -14.84 2.78 1.44
N CYS A 40 -16.08 2.32 1.31
CA CYS A 40 -16.41 1.16 0.49
C CYS A 40 -16.80 1.59 -0.93
N PRO A 41 -16.46 0.79 -1.96
CA PRO A 41 -16.81 1.09 -3.33
C PRO A 41 -18.32 0.90 -3.54
N GLY A 42 -18.97 1.86 -4.21
CA GLY A 42 -20.43 1.89 -4.43
C GLY A 42 -20.87 1.47 -5.84
N ASP A 43 -19.95 0.95 -6.64
CA ASP A 43 -20.15 0.47 -8.01
C ASP A 43 -20.94 -0.85 -8.08
N ASP A 44 -20.81 -1.70 -7.06
CA ASP A 44 -21.46 -3.01 -6.99
C ASP A 44 -22.06 -3.24 -5.59
N PRO A 45 -23.38 -3.50 -5.46
CA PRO A 45 -24.04 -3.72 -4.17
C PRO A 45 -23.48 -4.90 -3.37
N VAL A 46 -22.94 -5.93 -4.06
CA VAL A 46 -22.29 -7.09 -3.44
C VAL A 46 -20.90 -6.70 -2.91
N ARG A 47 -20.12 -5.94 -3.67
CA ARG A 47 -18.78 -5.45 -3.24
C ARG A 47 -18.90 -4.47 -2.09
N LEU A 48 -19.86 -3.55 -2.16
CA LEU A 48 -20.21 -2.63 -1.07
C LEU A 48 -20.55 -3.42 0.19
N CYS A 49 -21.39 -4.45 0.07
CA CYS A 49 -21.77 -5.26 1.22
C CYS A 49 -20.61 -6.02 1.86
N LYS A 50 -19.77 -6.68 1.04
CA LYS A 50 -18.60 -7.40 1.54
C LYS A 50 -17.63 -6.47 2.26
N CYS A 51 -17.41 -5.27 1.72
CA CYS A 51 -16.54 -4.27 2.33
C CYS A 51 -17.05 -3.81 3.70
N LEU A 52 -18.34 -3.47 3.81
CA LEU A 52 -18.97 -3.05 5.06
C LEU A 52 -18.93 -4.16 6.12
N LYS A 53 -19.25 -5.41 5.72
CA LYS A 53 -19.19 -6.57 6.62
C LYS A 53 -17.79 -6.79 7.22
N SER A 54 -16.76 -6.76 6.39
CA SER A 54 -15.37 -6.90 6.86
C SER A 54 -14.94 -5.75 7.79
N ALA A 55 -15.51 -4.55 7.63
CA ALA A 55 -15.26 -3.44 8.53
C ALA A 55 -15.94 -3.63 9.89
N ASP A 56 -17.19 -4.11 9.88
CA ASP A 56 -17.93 -4.43 11.11
C ASP A 56 -17.23 -5.53 11.93
N GLU A 57 -16.72 -6.58 11.28
CA GLU A 57 -15.97 -7.66 11.95
C GLU A 57 -14.67 -7.15 12.58
N ARG A 58 -13.89 -6.34 11.86
CA ARG A 58 -12.66 -5.73 12.40
C ARG A 58 -12.95 -4.77 13.55
N CYS A 59 -14.07 -4.05 13.47
CA CYS A 59 -14.52 -3.18 14.55
C CYS A 59 -14.95 -4.00 15.77
N LYS A 60 -15.75 -5.06 15.59
CA LYS A 60 -16.18 -5.95 16.67
C LYS A 60 -15.00 -6.65 17.37
N ALA A 61 -13.97 -7.03 16.61
CA ALA A 61 -12.74 -7.61 17.17
C ALA A 61 -11.99 -6.62 18.08
N LYS A 62 -12.01 -5.33 17.75
CA LYS A 62 -11.39 -4.27 18.56
C LYS A 62 -12.30 -3.75 19.67
N CYS A 63 -13.61 -3.86 19.48
CA CYS A 63 -14.63 -3.25 20.31
C CYS A 63 -15.75 -4.26 20.61
N PRO A 64 -15.51 -5.23 21.51
CA PRO A 64 -16.45 -6.34 21.76
C PRO A 64 -17.76 -5.88 22.42
N LYS A 65 -17.78 -4.70 23.04
CA LYS A 65 -18.96 -4.12 23.70
C LYS A 65 -19.80 -3.21 22.80
N THR A 66 -19.35 -2.88 21.59
CA THR A 66 -20.07 -1.96 20.69
C THR A 66 -21.20 -2.69 19.98
N LYS A 67 -22.42 -2.15 20.06
CA LYS A 67 -23.56 -2.62 19.27
C LYS A 67 -23.41 -2.16 17.82
N LEU A 68 -22.74 -2.96 16.99
CA LEU A 68 -22.74 -2.74 15.54
C LEU A 68 -23.95 -3.40 14.88
N PRO A 69 -24.47 -2.82 13.78
CA PRO A 69 -25.42 -3.51 12.92
C PRO A 69 -24.69 -4.65 12.22
N ILE A 70 -24.76 -5.86 12.78
CA ILE A 70 -24.11 -7.04 12.17
C ILE A 70 -24.79 -7.32 10.83
N ARG A 71 -24.14 -6.98 9.71
CA ARG A 71 -24.54 -7.42 8.36
C ARG A 71 -24.26 -8.91 8.22
N THR A 72 -25.25 -9.74 8.54
CA THR A 72 -25.10 -11.20 8.58
C THR A 72 -24.88 -11.80 7.20
N GLN A 73 -25.56 -11.29 6.17
CA GLN A 73 -25.53 -11.88 4.83
C GLN A 73 -25.48 -10.80 3.74
N CYS A 74 -24.50 -10.93 2.85
CA CYS A 74 -24.48 -10.20 1.59
C CYS A 74 -25.22 -11.01 0.54
N PRO A 75 -25.95 -10.36 -0.39
CA PRO A 75 -26.61 -11.07 -1.47
C PRO A 75 -25.59 -11.90 -2.26
N PRO A 76 -25.97 -13.12 -2.70
CA PRO A 76 -25.10 -13.92 -3.54
C PRO A 76 -24.76 -13.11 -4.80
N THR A 77 -23.52 -13.24 -5.26
CA THR A 77 -23.12 -12.68 -6.55
C THR A 77 -23.99 -13.34 -7.62
N VAL A 78 -25.03 -12.63 -8.07
CA VAL A 78 -25.77 -13.03 -9.27
C VAL A 78 -24.84 -12.78 -10.44
N THR A 79 -24.09 -13.82 -10.81
CA THR A 79 -23.36 -13.83 -12.07
C THR A 79 -24.37 -13.57 -13.18
N PRO A 80 -24.24 -12.52 -13.99
CA PRO A 80 -25.04 -12.40 -15.20
C PRO A 80 -24.76 -13.66 -16.02
N THR A 81 -25.79 -14.47 -16.24
CA THR A 81 -25.75 -15.61 -17.16
C THR A 81 -25.48 -15.03 -18.55
N LEU A 82 -24.20 -14.89 -18.91
CA LEU A 82 -23.81 -14.73 -20.30
C LEU A 82 -24.21 -16.00 -21.05
N PRO A 83 -24.79 -15.88 -22.26
CA PRO A 83 -25.13 -17.02 -23.08
C PRO A 83 -23.88 -17.86 -23.38
N PRO A 84 -24.02 -19.18 -23.59
CA PRO A 84 -22.89 -20.09 -23.70
C PRO A 84 -22.08 -19.75 -24.94
N THR A 85 -20.92 -19.11 -24.75
CA THR A 85 -19.85 -19.14 -25.72
C THR A 85 -19.33 -20.57 -25.77
N THR A 86 -19.57 -21.24 -26.89
CA THR A 86 -19.02 -22.55 -27.23
C THR A 86 -17.50 -22.47 -27.29
N THR A 87 -16.84 -22.63 -26.15
CA THR A 87 -15.43 -22.98 -26.10
C THR A 87 -15.34 -24.46 -26.43
N LYS A 88 -15.03 -24.77 -27.69
CA LYS A 88 -14.52 -26.08 -28.07
C LYS A 88 -13.22 -26.30 -27.30
N ASN A 89 -13.32 -27.05 -26.21
CA ASN A 89 -12.17 -27.66 -25.58
C ASN A 89 -11.85 -28.94 -26.38
N PRO A 90 -10.69 -29.06 -27.04
CA PRO A 90 -10.28 -30.36 -27.56
C PRO A 90 -9.78 -31.18 -26.37
N THR A 91 -10.64 -32.03 -25.84
CA THR A 91 -10.23 -33.19 -25.07
C THR A 91 -9.53 -34.15 -26.03
N THR A 92 -8.23 -33.97 -26.24
CA THR A 92 -7.40 -34.98 -26.90
C THR A 92 -6.88 -35.95 -25.84
N THR A 93 -7.65 -37.03 -25.65
CA THR A 93 -7.16 -38.30 -25.14
C THR A 93 -5.98 -38.73 -26.01
N LYS A 94 -4.74 -38.48 -25.56
CA LYS A 94 -3.53 -38.84 -26.30
C LYS A 94 -3.35 -40.35 -26.20
N ASN A 95 -3.97 -41.07 -27.14
CA ASN A 95 -3.58 -42.44 -27.47
C ASN A 95 -2.08 -42.44 -27.80
N ARG A 96 -1.35 -43.35 -27.16
CA ARG A 96 0.07 -43.62 -27.36
C ARG A 96 0.32 -43.93 -28.85
N PRO A 97 1.07 -43.10 -29.60
CA PRO A 97 1.46 -43.45 -30.96
C PRO A 97 2.59 -44.48 -30.95
N GLU A 98 2.47 -45.46 -31.84
CA GLU A 98 3.50 -46.43 -32.21
C GLU A 98 4.66 -45.71 -32.95
N PRO A 99 5.93 -46.13 -32.77
CA PRO A 99 7.09 -45.30 -33.10
C PRO A 99 7.29 -45.14 -34.60
N THR A 100 7.30 -43.90 -35.08
CA THR A 100 7.80 -43.54 -36.41
C THR A 100 9.31 -43.27 -36.31
N PRO A 101 10.14 -43.84 -37.21
CA PRO A 101 11.60 -43.90 -37.07
C PRO A 101 12.34 -42.57 -37.35
N THR A 102 11.68 -41.42 -37.28
CA THR A 102 12.27 -40.11 -37.66
C THR A 102 12.10 -39.03 -36.60
N CYS A 103 11.70 -39.36 -35.37
CA CYS A 103 11.53 -38.34 -34.34
C CYS A 103 12.89 -37.88 -33.80
N VAL A 104 13.39 -36.80 -34.38
CA VAL A 104 14.62 -36.12 -33.96
C VAL A 104 14.22 -34.99 -33.02
N CYS A 105 14.65 -35.07 -31.76
CA CYS A 105 14.36 -34.02 -30.80
C CYS A 105 15.17 -32.76 -31.10
N GLU A 106 14.51 -31.61 -31.03
CA GLU A 106 15.15 -30.32 -31.22
C GLU A 106 16.11 -30.05 -30.04
N PRO A 107 17.35 -29.61 -30.30
CA PRO A 107 18.29 -29.31 -29.23
C PRO A 107 17.83 -28.09 -28.42
N VAL A 108 17.52 -28.31 -27.14
CA VAL A 108 17.17 -27.23 -26.21
C VAL A 108 18.45 -26.68 -25.57
N PHE A 109 18.75 -25.41 -25.85
CA PHE A 109 19.89 -24.72 -25.24
C PHE A 109 19.51 -24.13 -23.87
N CYS A 110 19.95 -24.79 -22.81
CA CYS A 110 19.73 -24.34 -21.45
C CYS A 110 20.78 -23.30 -21.03
N ILE A 111 20.50 -22.01 -21.30
CA ILE A 111 21.38 -20.88 -20.99
C ILE A 111 21.45 -20.51 -19.49
N GLN A 112 20.69 -21.21 -18.64
CA GLN A 112 20.62 -20.93 -17.21
C GLN A 112 21.89 -21.39 -16.48
N VAL A 113 22.20 -20.77 -15.35
CA VAL A 113 23.32 -21.21 -14.49
C VAL A 113 22.91 -22.44 -13.68
N PHE A 114 23.85 -23.32 -13.36
CA PHE A 114 23.61 -24.45 -12.47
C PHE A 114 23.16 -23.97 -11.08
N PRO A 115 22.12 -24.54 -10.43
CA PRO A 115 21.45 -25.82 -10.77
C PRO A 115 20.29 -25.71 -11.77
N GLN A 116 19.86 -24.50 -12.17
CA GLN A 116 18.70 -24.31 -13.05
C GLN A 116 18.86 -24.95 -14.43
N SER A 117 20.08 -24.96 -14.99
CA SER A 117 20.36 -25.66 -16.25
C SER A 117 20.13 -27.17 -16.18
N CYS A 118 20.36 -27.82 -15.03
CA CYS A 118 20.11 -29.25 -14.85
C CYS A 118 18.61 -29.57 -14.99
N TYR A 119 17.77 -28.75 -14.36
CA TYR A 119 16.31 -28.89 -14.47
C TYR A 119 15.82 -28.63 -15.89
N CYS A 120 16.37 -27.62 -16.58
CA CYS A 120 16.05 -27.33 -17.97
C CYS A 120 16.40 -28.51 -18.91
N GLN A 121 17.57 -29.13 -18.73
CA GLN A 121 17.99 -30.28 -19.54
C GLN A 121 17.09 -31.50 -19.29
N ASN A 122 16.77 -31.79 -18.03
CA ASN A 122 15.84 -32.85 -17.68
C ASN A 122 14.45 -32.63 -18.28
N ALA A 123 13.94 -31.39 -18.22
CA ALA A 123 12.66 -31.04 -18.82
C ALA A 123 12.66 -31.23 -20.35
N ALA A 124 13.77 -30.88 -21.02
CA ALA A 124 13.92 -31.11 -22.45
C ALA A 124 13.89 -32.60 -22.81
N LEU A 125 14.54 -33.46 -22.01
CA LEU A 125 14.51 -34.92 -22.20
C LEU A 125 13.10 -35.49 -21.98
N VAL A 126 12.39 -35.05 -20.94
CA VAL A 126 11.00 -35.47 -20.68
C VAL A 126 10.10 -35.05 -21.84
N LYS A 127 10.20 -33.80 -22.27
CA LYS A 127 9.40 -33.27 -23.39
C LYS A 127 9.64 -34.04 -24.69
N CYS A 128 10.92 -34.29 -25.00
CA CYS A 128 11.31 -35.12 -26.14
C CYS A 128 10.68 -36.53 -26.06
N TYR A 129 10.71 -37.17 -24.89
CA TYR A 129 10.07 -38.47 -24.68
C TYR A 129 8.54 -38.43 -24.83
N GLU A 130 7.88 -37.36 -24.38
CA GLU A 130 6.42 -37.18 -24.50
C GLU A 130 5.97 -36.93 -25.94
N GLU A 131 6.81 -36.28 -26.75
CA GLU A 131 6.55 -35.95 -28.14
C GLU A 131 6.89 -37.12 -29.07
N CYS A 132 8.05 -37.75 -28.86
CA CYS A 132 8.59 -38.78 -29.75
C CYS A 132 8.34 -40.23 -29.29
N GLY A 133 8.05 -40.45 -28.01
CA GLY A 133 8.05 -41.79 -27.42
C GLY A 133 9.46 -42.40 -27.36
N GLY A 134 9.54 -43.70 -27.07
CA GLY A 134 10.79 -44.47 -27.01
C GLY A 134 11.10 -45.04 -25.62
N PRO A 135 12.37 -45.39 -25.32
CA PRO A 135 12.79 -45.74 -23.97
C PRO A 135 12.79 -44.52 -23.05
N LYS A 136 12.38 -44.69 -21.78
CA LYS A 136 12.28 -43.59 -20.82
C LYS A 136 13.66 -42.94 -20.59
N PRO A 137 13.79 -41.61 -20.68
CA PRO A 137 15.06 -40.94 -20.49
C PRO A 137 15.54 -41.04 -19.05
N THR A 138 16.85 -41.23 -18.86
CA THR A 138 17.51 -41.14 -17.56
C THR A 138 17.71 -39.68 -17.21
N LEU A 139 17.04 -39.21 -16.16
CA LEU A 139 17.17 -37.82 -15.70
C LEU A 139 18.39 -37.67 -14.79
N ALA A 140 19.09 -36.55 -14.91
CA ALA A 140 20.16 -36.20 -14.00
C ALA A 140 19.60 -35.85 -12.62
N VAL A 141 20.32 -36.19 -11.55
CA VAL A 141 19.96 -35.75 -10.19
C VAL A 141 20.39 -34.31 -10.01
N CYS A 142 19.43 -33.39 -9.95
CA CYS A 142 19.70 -31.98 -9.74
C CYS A 142 19.70 -31.63 -8.24
N PRO A 143 20.62 -30.76 -7.77
CA PRO A 143 20.59 -30.28 -6.40
C PRO A 143 19.27 -29.55 -6.09
N PRO A 144 18.76 -29.60 -4.84
CA PRO A 144 17.56 -28.87 -4.46
C PRO A 144 17.73 -27.38 -4.77
N LEU A 145 16.66 -26.77 -5.27
CA LEU A 145 16.62 -25.31 -5.41
C LEU A 145 16.56 -24.73 -4.01
N GLU A 146 17.72 -24.47 -3.44
CA GLU A 146 17.87 -23.71 -2.21
C GLU A 146 17.09 -22.40 -2.38
N THR A 147 16.00 -22.24 -1.64
CA THR A 147 15.34 -20.95 -1.41
C THR A 147 16.22 -20.11 -0.50
N THR A 148 17.46 -19.89 -0.92
CA THR A 148 18.37 -18.96 -0.27
C THR A 148 18.13 -17.62 -0.93
N THR A 149 17.58 -16.72 -0.13
CA THR A 149 17.52 -15.28 -0.32
C THR A 149 18.51 -14.80 -1.37
N THR A 150 17.98 -14.31 -2.48
CA THR A 150 18.67 -13.69 -3.59
C THR A 150 19.81 -12.77 -3.13
N LEU A 151 21.05 -13.28 -3.13
CA LEU A 151 22.22 -12.46 -3.38
C LEU A 151 22.47 -12.51 -4.88
N THR A 152 21.57 -11.85 -5.62
CA THR A 152 21.82 -11.47 -6.99
C THR A 152 22.95 -10.45 -6.95
N SER A 153 24.18 -10.90 -7.21
CA SER A 153 25.28 -10.01 -7.61
C SER A 153 24.96 -9.50 -9.00
N THR A 154 24.01 -8.57 -9.05
CA THR A 154 23.90 -7.61 -10.15
C THR A 154 25.16 -6.78 -10.07
N ARG A 155 25.88 -6.65 -11.18
CA ARG A 155 26.71 -5.47 -11.45
C ARG A 155 25.98 -4.26 -10.83
N PRO A 156 26.62 -3.42 -9.99
CA PRO A 156 25.91 -2.30 -9.37
C PRO A 156 25.19 -1.55 -10.49
N PRO A 157 23.84 -1.46 -10.49
CA PRO A 157 23.23 -0.39 -11.24
C PRO A 157 23.94 0.86 -10.74
N THR A 158 24.38 1.73 -11.65
CA THR A 158 24.80 3.08 -11.28
C THR A 158 23.75 3.55 -10.28
N PRO A 159 24.10 3.82 -9.00
CA PRO A 159 23.10 3.96 -7.95
C PRO A 159 22.12 5.01 -8.43
N GLN A 160 20.89 4.56 -8.75
CA GLN A 160 19.86 5.47 -9.17
C GLN A 160 19.71 6.42 -7.99
N PRO A 161 19.85 7.74 -8.19
CA PRO A 161 19.75 8.65 -7.07
C PRO A 161 18.38 8.45 -6.42
N THR A 162 18.37 8.09 -5.14
CA THR A 162 17.17 7.92 -4.33
C THR A 162 17.16 8.99 -3.24
N ASN A 163 15.99 9.31 -2.71
CA ASN A 163 15.90 10.18 -1.54
C ASN A 163 16.50 9.46 -0.31
N PRO A 164 17.47 10.08 0.42
CA PRO A 164 17.92 9.56 1.71
C PRO A 164 16.77 9.48 2.71
N ILE A 165 16.87 8.56 3.67
CA ILE A 165 15.87 8.39 4.73
C ILE A 165 16.20 9.35 5.89
N CYS A 166 15.17 9.92 6.50
CA CYS A 166 15.28 10.77 7.70
C CYS A 166 14.21 10.43 8.75
N GLY A 167 14.26 11.09 9.91
CA GLY A 167 13.31 10.88 11.01
C GLY A 167 13.64 9.65 11.86
N GLY A 168 12.64 9.01 12.46
CA GLY A 168 12.82 7.80 13.29
C GLY A 168 12.88 7.99 14.80
N GLY A 169 12.60 9.20 15.30
CA GLY A 169 12.35 9.45 16.73
C GLY A 169 13.55 9.31 17.68
N ARG A 170 13.27 9.42 18.99
CA ARG A 170 14.16 9.83 20.10
C ARG A 170 15.46 9.04 20.33
N ALA A 171 15.64 7.88 19.70
CA ALA A 171 16.86 7.09 19.80
C ALA A 171 17.70 7.07 18.51
N ASN A 172 17.09 7.29 17.34
CA ASN A 172 17.73 7.14 16.03
C ASN A 172 17.17 8.17 15.03
N ASN A 173 17.21 9.46 15.39
CA ASN A 173 16.79 10.52 14.48
C ASN A 173 17.80 10.70 13.34
N LEU A 174 17.47 10.17 12.17
CA LEU A 174 18.24 10.32 10.94
C LEU A 174 18.07 11.74 10.40
N GLN A 175 19.19 12.47 10.32
CA GLN A 175 19.22 13.83 9.81
C GLN A 175 19.51 13.84 8.31
N CYS A 176 18.88 14.79 7.61
CA CYS A 176 19.18 14.99 6.21
C CYS A 176 20.55 15.63 6.01
N PRO A 177 21.26 15.28 4.91
CA PRO A 177 22.41 16.04 4.45
C PRO A 177 22.10 17.52 4.27
N GLU A 178 23.14 18.35 4.22
CA GLU A 178 22.99 19.79 4.08
C GLU A 178 22.13 20.20 2.88
N GLY A 179 21.24 21.17 3.11
CA GLY A 179 20.36 21.70 2.07
C GLY A 179 19.18 20.79 1.68
N LEU A 180 18.95 19.72 2.44
CA LEU A 180 17.77 18.86 2.29
C LEU A 180 16.88 18.95 3.52
N THR A 181 15.57 18.93 3.28
CA THR A 181 14.54 19.00 4.31
C THR A 181 13.92 17.62 4.50
N CYS A 182 13.74 17.22 5.76
CA CYS A 182 13.06 15.97 6.09
C CYS A 182 11.55 16.17 5.98
N ILE A 183 10.90 15.39 5.11
CA ILE A 183 9.45 15.38 4.95
C ILE A 183 8.88 13.98 5.12
N LYS A 184 7.58 13.89 5.39
CA LYS A 184 6.83 12.64 5.25
C LYS A 184 6.96 12.12 3.80
N ASP A 185 7.17 10.82 3.63
CA ASP A 185 7.15 10.19 2.30
C ASP A 185 5.72 10.28 1.70
N PRO A 186 5.49 11.06 0.63
CA PRO A 186 4.16 11.26 0.06
C PRO A 186 3.58 9.98 -0.56
N ARG A 187 4.43 8.99 -0.82
CA ARG A 187 4.03 7.71 -1.43
C ARG A 187 3.57 6.68 -0.39
N LYS A 188 3.86 6.92 0.90
CA LYS A 188 3.52 5.98 1.98
C LYS A 188 2.33 6.50 2.80
N PRO A 189 1.28 5.67 2.98
CA PRO A 189 0.19 6.01 3.89
C PRO A 189 0.67 5.97 5.35
N GLY A 190 -0.09 6.61 6.25
CA GLY A 190 0.20 6.65 7.69
C GLY A 190 0.88 7.95 8.11
N CYS A 191 1.49 7.96 9.30
CA CYS A 191 2.20 9.10 9.85
C CYS A 191 3.69 9.09 9.48
N GLY A 192 4.28 10.26 9.24
CA GLY A 192 5.69 10.46 8.92
C GLY A 192 6.55 10.82 10.14
N PRO A 193 7.64 11.59 9.93
CA PRO A 193 8.53 12.09 10.98
C PRO A 193 7.82 12.83 12.13
N GLU A 194 6.66 13.42 11.86
CA GLU A 194 5.81 14.10 12.83
C GLU A 194 5.25 13.18 13.94
N CYS A 195 5.21 11.87 13.72
CA CYS A 195 4.82 10.86 14.72
C CYS A 195 5.97 9.88 15.00
N ASP A 196 7.21 10.38 15.04
CA ASP A 196 8.44 9.59 15.23
C ASP A 196 8.69 8.55 14.11
N GLY A 197 7.97 8.65 12.98
CA GLY A 197 8.13 7.77 11.82
C GLY A 197 9.34 8.12 10.94
N LEU A 198 9.55 7.31 9.91
CA LEU A 198 10.55 7.60 8.88
C LEU A 198 9.98 8.55 7.82
N GLY A 199 10.85 9.40 7.29
CA GLY A 199 10.60 10.29 6.18
C GLY A 199 11.66 10.15 5.09
N ILE A 200 11.59 11.07 4.12
CA ILE A 200 12.55 11.20 3.04
C ILE A 200 13.17 12.60 3.03
N CYS A 201 14.44 12.68 2.69
CA CYS A 201 15.15 13.92 2.47
C CYS A 201 14.89 14.42 1.05
N VAL A 202 14.37 15.63 0.93
CA VAL A 202 14.06 16.27 -0.35
C VAL A 202 14.73 17.63 -0.43
N LYS A 203 15.06 18.06 -1.64
CA LYS A 203 15.38 19.46 -1.88
C LYS A 203 14.07 20.21 -1.99
N ASP A 204 13.95 21.37 -1.34
CA ASP A 204 12.80 22.25 -1.49
C ASP A 204 12.80 22.87 -2.90
N LYS A 205 12.31 22.09 -3.86
CA LYS A 205 12.13 22.49 -5.26
C LYS A 205 10.68 22.32 -5.64
N LEU A 206 10.01 23.45 -5.85
CA LEU A 206 8.66 23.53 -6.35
C LEU A 206 8.56 22.88 -7.75
N CYS A 207 7.52 22.08 -7.94
CA CYS A 207 7.05 21.58 -9.22
C CYS A 207 5.53 21.74 -9.34
N GLY A 208 4.98 21.53 -10.53
CA GLY A 208 3.56 21.71 -10.78
C GLY A 208 3.14 23.16 -10.57
N GLY A 209 2.00 23.34 -9.91
CA GLY A 209 1.36 24.63 -9.74
C GLY A 209 0.74 25.16 -11.03
N PHE A 210 0.09 26.33 -10.94
CA PHE A 210 -0.44 27.06 -12.11
C PHE A 210 0.62 27.29 -13.21
N ALA A 211 1.88 27.47 -12.81
CA ALA A 211 3.01 27.68 -13.73
C ALA A 211 3.56 26.38 -14.35
N GLY A 212 3.15 25.19 -13.87
CA GLY A 212 3.57 23.91 -14.42
C GLY A 212 5.08 23.63 -14.31
N PHE A 213 5.72 24.01 -13.19
CA PHE A 213 7.16 23.86 -13.01
C PHE A 213 7.59 22.39 -13.11
N ARG A 214 8.66 22.11 -13.87
CA ARG A 214 9.14 20.74 -14.09
C ARG A 214 10.25 20.35 -13.11
N CYS A 215 10.25 19.08 -12.74
CA CYS A 215 11.33 18.49 -11.97
C CYS A 215 12.61 18.30 -12.79
N PRO A 216 13.79 18.30 -12.13
CA PRO A 216 15.03 17.88 -12.75
C PRO A 216 14.93 16.46 -13.31
N SER A 217 15.85 16.12 -14.21
CA SER A 217 15.94 14.78 -14.79
C SER A 217 15.99 13.70 -13.72
N GLY A 218 15.16 12.67 -13.89
CA GLY A 218 15.07 11.52 -12.98
C GLY A 218 14.21 11.75 -11.74
N GLN A 219 13.57 12.91 -11.58
CA GLN A 219 12.64 13.18 -10.48
C GLN A 219 11.20 13.28 -10.98
N ILE A 220 10.26 12.89 -10.12
CA ILE A 220 8.82 13.02 -10.33
C ILE A 220 8.26 14.13 -9.44
N CYS A 221 7.22 14.81 -9.93
CA CYS A 221 6.50 15.79 -9.14
C CYS A 221 5.43 15.09 -8.31
N VAL A 222 5.49 15.27 -6.99
CA VAL A 222 4.50 14.76 -6.05
C VAL A 222 3.93 15.91 -5.21
N ASP A 223 2.73 15.72 -4.70
CA ASP A 223 2.07 16.64 -3.78
C ASP A 223 2.93 16.93 -2.55
N ASP A 224 3.00 18.19 -2.09
CA ASP A 224 3.78 18.55 -0.89
C ASP A 224 2.95 18.21 0.37
N PRO A 225 3.35 17.20 1.18
CA PRO A 225 2.58 16.79 2.35
C PRO A 225 2.58 17.83 3.49
N ARG A 226 3.26 18.96 3.32
CA ARG A 226 3.31 20.07 4.28
C ARG A 226 2.28 21.15 3.98
N ASP A 227 1.59 21.08 2.84
CA ASP A 227 0.51 21.99 2.49
C ASP A 227 -0.86 21.32 2.57
N ASP A 228 -1.91 22.14 2.55
CA ASP A 228 -3.31 21.70 2.57
C ASP A 228 -3.89 21.62 1.14
N CYS A 229 -3.05 21.73 0.11
CA CYS A 229 -3.46 21.86 -1.29
C CYS A 229 -3.48 20.48 -1.96
N ASP A 230 -4.64 19.81 -1.99
CA ASP A 230 -4.74 18.49 -2.61
C ASP A 230 -5.18 18.56 -4.10
N PRO A 231 -4.32 18.19 -5.07
CA PRO A 231 -4.67 18.19 -6.48
C PRO A 231 -5.80 17.22 -6.84
N LYS A 232 -6.08 16.21 -6.01
CA LYS A 232 -7.18 15.25 -6.20
C LYS A 232 -8.53 15.78 -5.70
N ASN A 233 -8.53 16.85 -4.91
CA ASN A 233 -9.74 17.43 -4.29
C ASN A 233 -10.01 18.89 -4.75
N GLY A 234 -9.60 19.23 -5.97
CA GLY A 234 -9.95 20.52 -6.60
C GLY A 234 -8.78 21.48 -6.82
N GLY A 235 -7.55 21.07 -6.50
CA GLY A 235 -6.35 21.89 -6.67
C GLY A 235 -5.51 21.54 -7.90
N ALA A 236 -6.05 21.68 -9.12
CA ALA A 236 -5.27 21.40 -10.35
C ALA A 236 -3.99 22.25 -10.44
N ASP A 237 -3.97 23.39 -9.76
CA ASP A 237 -2.87 24.35 -9.67
C ASP A 237 -2.03 24.21 -8.38
N CYS A 238 -2.09 23.07 -7.68
CA CYS A 238 -1.28 22.85 -6.48
C CYS A 238 0.20 22.69 -6.83
N GLY A 239 1.03 23.34 -6.03
CA GLY A 239 2.47 23.13 -6.04
C GLY A 239 2.80 21.75 -5.48
N GLY A 240 3.95 21.21 -5.89
CA GLY A 240 4.46 19.96 -5.38
C GLY A 240 5.97 20.02 -5.14
N LEU A 241 6.52 18.88 -4.73
CA LEU A 241 7.95 18.68 -4.53
C LEU A 241 8.51 17.65 -5.51
N CYS A 242 9.74 17.89 -5.93
CA CYS A 242 10.47 16.92 -6.74
C CYS A 242 11.14 15.86 -5.88
N ILE A 243 10.79 14.60 -6.13
CA ILE A 243 11.40 13.43 -5.48
C ILE A 243 11.89 12.43 -6.51
N TYR A 244 12.84 11.57 -6.13
CA TYR A 244 13.26 10.45 -6.97
C TYR A 244 12.23 9.32 -6.90
N PRO A 245 11.95 8.64 -8.02
CA PRO A 245 11.17 7.41 -8.02
C PRO A 245 11.91 6.31 -7.26
N ASP A 246 11.15 5.39 -6.64
CA ASP A 246 11.70 4.26 -5.86
C ASP A 246 12.58 3.32 -6.69
#